data_AF-A0A5J6JA63-F1
#
_entry.id   AF-A0A5J6JA63-F1
#
_cell.length_a   1.000
_cell.length_b   1.000
_cell.length_c   1.000
_cell.angle_alpha   90.00
_cell.angle_beta   90.00
_cell.angle_gamma   90.00
#
_symmetry.space_group_name_H-M   'P 1'
#
loop_
_entity.id
_entity.type
_entity.pdbx_description
1 polymer ?
#
loop_
_entity_poly.entity_id
_entity_poly.type
_entity_poly.pdbx_seq_one_letter_code
_entity_poly.pdbx_strand_id
1 'polypeptide(L)'
;MSQKGHKRRLRPKHKLLAAMSALVLGGGGVVIVAQGAFAGQDSRNAPVTATIDCPDVGDKLENVPDQARGEVDANLAKLDTQVADAYQQLSSGRAQGKALLGGLKQQRDKTITSLSDALGKAGQKPAGLQGLSACVMKEAAAADPADEPALANGADAAAKQGAPQQQQQQQQAKGGPARSDFVAINTVKPNVRKPAARGGASTGSFAVQCGRNENGHFNPDNVIVAPGVSNGAHHMHDYVGNKTTDAFSTNNSLAQSGTTCTNGDQSTYYWPVLRLRDGKAEKDAKAPGGGQDANIGTILKPKQVTIEFKGSPVSKVAAMPRFMRIITGDAKALTNGNANANASWSCTGFENRQLKDKYPVCPKGSDVVRTFNFQSCWDGKNIDSANHRTHVAFADNNGNCKKGFKAIPQLVQRIVYSVPPGSRFAVDSFPEQLHKPVTDHGDFINVMSNGLMAGAVRCINDGRACR
;
A
#
# COMPACT_ATOMS: atom_id res chain seq x y z
N MET A 1 53.67 32.74 62.39
CA MET A 1 55.12 33.01 62.49
C MET A 1 55.75 32.90 61.10
N SER A 2 56.28 34.02 60.64
CA SER A 2 57.43 34.23 59.76
C SER A 2 57.95 33.10 58.84
N GLN A 3 57.85 33.38 57.54
CA GLN A 3 58.98 33.64 56.61
C GLN A 3 59.61 32.52 55.76
N LYS A 4 59.42 32.74 54.45
CA LYS A 4 60.42 33.04 53.38
C LYS A 4 60.73 31.96 52.35
N GLY A 5 60.11 32.14 51.15
CA GLY A 5 60.73 32.69 49.92
C GLY A 5 61.77 31.81 49.18
N HIS A 6 61.96 31.83 47.87
CA HIS A 6 61.41 32.54 46.70
C HIS A 6 62.05 31.90 45.44
N LYS A 7 61.37 31.91 44.26
CA LYS A 7 61.82 32.58 42.99
C LYS A 7 61.08 32.08 41.71
N ARG A 8 59.95 32.71 41.41
CA ARG A 8 59.64 33.66 40.30
C ARG A 8 60.04 33.41 38.81
N ARG A 9 59.04 33.72 37.96
CA ARG A 9 59.00 34.34 36.58
C ARG A 9 58.76 33.35 35.41
N LEU A 10 57.94 33.61 34.37
CA LEU A 10 57.08 34.74 33.92
C LEU A 10 56.13 34.23 32.78
N ARG A 11 54.92 34.80 32.65
CA ARG A 11 54.00 34.70 31.47
C ARG A 11 54.16 35.95 30.57
N PRO A 12 53.54 36.04 29.36
CA PRO A 12 52.22 36.70 29.28
C PRO A 12 51.24 36.29 28.13
N LYS A 13 49.95 36.25 28.49
CA LYS A 13 48.72 36.91 27.95
C LYS A 13 48.45 37.20 26.45
N HIS A 14 47.24 36.74 26.05
CA HIS A 14 46.11 37.37 25.31
C HIS A 14 46.31 38.12 23.97
N LYS A 15 45.37 37.90 23.03
CA LYS A 15 44.54 38.95 22.41
C LYS A 15 43.30 38.38 21.68
N LEU A 16 42.18 39.08 21.91
CA LEU A 16 40.90 39.03 21.19
C LEU A 16 40.99 40.02 20.01
N LEU A 17 40.37 39.73 18.86
CA LEU A 17 39.91 40.75 17.90
C LEU A 17 38.91 40.15 16.90
N ALA A 18 37.73 40.74 16.86
CA ALA A 18 36.73 40.59 15.83
C ALA A 18 37.08 41.49 14.62
N ALA A 19 36.71 41.08 13.41
CA ALA A 19 36.53 41.97 12.27
C ALA A 19 35.44 41.43 11.35
N MET A 20 34.49 42.32 11.02
CA MET A 20 33.34 42.12 10.14
C MET A 20 33.69 42.42 8.67
N SER A 21 32.93 41.77 7.76
CA SER A 21 32.47 42.21 6.43
C SER A 21 33.45 42.32 5.25
N ALA A 22 33.21 41.52 4.20
CA ALA A 22 32.78 42.04 2.88
C ALA A 22 32.39 40.91 1.90
N LEU A 23 31.30 41.16 1.19
CA LEU A 23 30.64 40.39 0.14
C LEU A 23 31.46 40.38 -1.17
N VAL A 24 31.59 39.24 -1.86
CA VAL A 24 31.74 39.21 -3.33
C VAL A 24 30.93 38.03 -3.89
N LEU A 25 29.89 38.37 -4.65
CA LEU A 25 29.16 37.51 -5.57
C LEU A 25 30.03 37.28 -6.82
N GLY A 26 30.11 36.04 -7.28
CA GLY A 26 30.72 35.69 -8.56
C GLY A 26 30.37 34.26 -8.92
N GLY A 27 29.40 34.10 -9.84
CA GLY A 27 28.92 32.80 -10.29
C GLY A 27 29.77 32.17 -11.39
N GLY A 28 29.37 30.96 -11.77
CA GLY A 28 29.61 30.37 -13.09
C GLY A 28 30.78 29.39 -13.17
N GLY A 29 30.46 28.12 -13.44
CA GLY A 29 31.41 27.15 -14.02
C GLY A 29 31.45 25.80 -13.32
N VAL A 30 30.47 24.93 -13.58
CA VAL A 30 30.62 23.49 -13.31
C VAL A 30 31.46 22.89 -14.42
N VAL A 31 32.68 22.47 -14.11
CA VAL A 31 33.50 21.61 -14.97
C VAL A 31 33.30 20.18 -14.50
N ILE A 32 32.59 19.37 -15.29
CA ILE A 32 32.49 17.92 -15.05
C ILE A 32 33.69 17.26 -15.71
N VAL A 33 34.66 16.82 -14.90
CA VAL A 33 35.68 15.86 -15.34
C VAL A 33 35.18 14.47 -14.95
N ALA A 34 34.89 13.64 -15.95
CA ALA A 34 34.51 12.26 -15.76
C ALA A 34 35.74 11.42 -15.36
N GLN A 35 35.73 10.85 -14.15
CA GLN A 35 36.58 9.72 -13.79
C GLN A 35 35.75 8.73 -12.96
N GLY A 36 35.66 7.49 -13.45
CA GLY A 36 34.98 6.40 -12.76
C GLY A 36 35.84 5.82 -11.65
N ALA A 37 35.23 5.62 -10.49
CA ALA A 37 35.70 4.72 -9.44
C ALA A 37 34.50 4.22 -8.62
N PHE A 38 34.30 2.91 -8.58
CA PHE A 38 33.36 2.24 -7.68
C PHE A 38 34.01 2.09 -6.30
N ALA A 39 33.51 2.82 -5.29
CA ALA A 39 33.71 2.51 -3.88
C ALA A 39 32.58 3.16 -3.06
N GLY A 40 32.09 2.44 -2.06
CA GLY A 40 30.92 2.81 -1.26
C GLY A 40 31.10 4.07 -0.39
N GLN A 41 29.94 4.54 0.08
CA GLN A 41 29.67 5.66 0.99
C GLN A 41 29.65 7.07 0.38
N ASP A 42 28.44 7.54 0.07
CA ASP A 42 27.98 8.84 0.57
C ASP A 42 26.45 8.84 0.62
N SER A 43 25.88 8.75 1.83
CA SER A 43 24.48 9.05 2.11
C SER A 43 24.26 10.57 2.08
N ARG A 44 24.52 11.22 0.94
CA ARG A 44 24.27 12.65 0.74
C ARG A 44 23.10 12.85 -0.22
N ASN A 45 21.99 13.29 0.36
CA ASN A 45 20.73 13.71 -0.27
C ASN A 45 20.21 12.78 -1.38
N ALA A 46 19.54 11.70 -0.97
CA ALA A 46 18.59 11.05 -1.88
C ALA A 46 17.61 12.11 -2.40
N PRO A 47 17.36 12.18 -3.71
CA PRO A 47 16.38 13.12 -4.25
C PRO A 47 15.04 12.88 -3.54
N VAL A 48 14.43 13.96 -3.05
CA VAL A 48 13.10 13.93 -2.43
C VAL A 48 12.08 14.42 -3.45
N THR A 49 10.94 13.72 -3.51
CA THR A 49 9.76 14.18 -4.22
C THR A 49 8.72 14.65 -3.20
N ALA A 50 7.86 15.56 -3.61
CA ALA A 50 6.75 15.98 -2.78
C ALA A 50 5.48 15.27 -3.25
N THR A 51 4.69 14.80 -2.30
CA THR A 51 3.32 14.31 -2.51
C THR A 51 2.33 15.15 -1.69
N ILE A 52 1.04 14.85 -1.84
CA ILE A 52 -0.05 15.55 -1.18
C ILE A 52 -0.61 14.63 -0.09
N ASP A 53 -0.68 15.15 1.13
CA ASP A 53 -1.24 14.46 2.29
C ASP A 53 -2.50 15.20 2.72
N CYS A 54 -3.64 14.51 2.61
CA CYS A 54 -4.95 15.02 2.96
C CYS A 54 -5.56 14.11 4.05
N PRO A 55 -6.19 14.68 5.10
CA PRO A 55 -6.91 13.88 6.07
C PRO A 55 -7.98 13.00 5.42
N ASP A 56 -8.01 11.73 5.80
CA ASP A 56 -9.03 10.78 5.35
C ASP A 56 -10.35 11.05 6.09
N VAL A 57 -11.39 11.37 5.32
CA VAL A 57 -12.72 11.66 5.84
C VAL A 57 -13.45 10.37 6.23
N GLY A 58 -13.24 9.28 5.48
CA GLY A 58 -13.89 7.99 5.72
C GLY A 58 -13.53 7.41 7.09
N ASP A 59 -12.28 7.60 7.52
CA ASP A 59 -11.80 7.18 8.86
C ASP A 59 -12.54 7.88 10.02
N LYS A 60 -13.20 9.01 9.78
CA LYS A 60 -14.00 9.74 10.79
C LYS A 60 -15.48 9.40 10.76
N LEU A 61 -15.93 8.61 9.79
CA LEU A 61 -17.33 8.18 9.67
C LEU A 61 -17.54 6.89 10.46
N GLU A 62 -17.90 7.03 11.73
CA GLU A 62 -18.15 5.87 12.59
C GLU A 62 -19.46 5.14 12.26
N ASN A 63 -20.45 5.89 11.77
CA ASN A 63 -21.75 5.38 11.33
C ASN A 63 -22.17 6.10 10.06
N VAL A 64 -22.72 5.36 9.09
CA VAL A 64 -23.31 5.92 7.87
C VAL A 64 -24.66 5.24 7.65
N PRO A 65 -25.79 5.98 7.72
CA PRO A 65 -27.11 5.41 7.50
C PRO A 65 -27.22 4.81 6.10
N ASP A 66 -27.92 3.69 5.98
CA ASP A 66 -28.09 3.00 4.68
C ASP A 66 -28.67 3.93 3.60
N GLN A 67 -29.57 4.85 3.99
CA GLN A 67 -30.19 5.84 3.11
C GLN A 67 -29.20 6.85 2.53
N ALA A 68 -28.12 7.19 3.26
CA ALA A 68 -27.10 8.15 2.83
C ALA A 68 -25.87 7.48 2.20
N ARG A 69 -25.71 6.16 2.37
CA ARG A 69 -24.47 5.44 2.03
C ARG A 69 -23.99 5.70 0.61
N GLY A 70 -24.86 5.54 -0.40
CA GLY A 70 -24.46 5.77 -1.80
C GLY A 70 -24.00 7.21 -2.09
N GLU A 71 -24.63 8.23 -1.48
CA GLU A 71 -24.20 9.63 -1.65
C GLU A 71 -22.89 9.90 -0.89
N VAL A 72 -22.71 9.31 0.29
CA VAL A 72 -21.47 9.40 1.07
C VAL A 72 -20.31 8.76 0.31
N ASP A 73 -20.47 7.54 -0.21
CA ASP A 73 -19.44 6.80 -0.94
C ASP A 73 -19.01 7.54 -2.21
N ALA A 74 -19.98 8.11 -2.95
CA ALA A 74 -19.68 8.94 -4.12
C ALA A 74 -18.89 10.21 -3.75
N ASN A 75 -19.19 10.84 -2.60
CA ASN A 75 -18.43 12.00 -2.13
C ASN A 75 -17.03 11.62 -1.64
N LEU A 76 -16.86 10.48 -0.97
CA LEU A 76 -15.55 9.97 -0.56
C LEU A 76 -14.66 9.67 -1.77
N ALA A 77 -15.19 8.97 -2.78
CA ALA A 77 -14.44 8.72 -4.01
C ALA A 77 -14.08 10.02 -4.74
N LYS A 78 -14.98 11.02 -4.74
CA LYS A 78 -14.69 12.34 -5.31
C LYS A 78 -13.58 13.07 -4.55
N LEU A 79 -13.47 12.91 -3.22
CA LEU A 79 -12.35 13.45 -2.46
C LEU A 79 -11.03 12.82 -2.91
N ASP A 80 -11.01 11.52 -3.16
CA ASP A 80 -9.82 10.81 -3.64
C ASP A 80 -9.41 11.26 -5.04
N THR A 81 -10.37 11.40 -5.96
CA THR A 81 -10.12 11.97 -7.29
C THR A 81 -9.49 13.37 -7.21
N GLN A 82 -9.97 14.23 -6.30
CA GLN A 82 -9.40 15.57 -6.12
C GLN A 82 -7.93 15.53 -5.68
N VAL A 83 -7.55 14.58 -4.82
CA VAL A 83 -6.15 14.42 -4.38
C VAL A 83 -5.29 13.91 -5.53
N ALA A 84 -5.76 12.89 -6.24
CA ALA A 84 -5.06 12.34 -7.40
C ALA A 84 -4.84 13.41 -8.49
N ASP A 85 -5.87 14.17 -8.84
CA ASP A 85 -5.78 15.27 -9.83
C ASP A 85 -4.78 16.35 -9.39
N ALA A 86 -4.82 16.73 -8.12
CA ALA A 86 -3.87 17.71 -7.58
C ALA A 86 -2.43 17.19 -7.63
N TYR A 87 -2.23 15.91 -7.32
CA TYR A 87 -0.91 15.29 -7.41
C TYR A 87 -0.42 15.17 -8.86
N GLN A 88 -1.31 14.90 -9.82
CA GLN A 88 -0.96 14.91 -11.23
C GLN A 88 -0.52 16.30 -11.70
N GLN A 89 -1.19 17.37 -11.25
CA GLN A 89 -0.78 18.75 -11.53
C GLN A 89 0.57 19.09 -10.91
N LEU A 90 0.83 18.62 -9.67
CA LEU A 90 2.10 18.76 -8.98
C LEU A 90 3.24 18.07 -9.73
N SER A 91 3.07 16.77 -10.01
CA SER A 91 4.11 15.91 -10.61
C SER A 91 4.45 16.30 -12.05
N SER A 92 3.46 16.83 -12.80
CA SER A 92 3.67 17.39 -14.14
C SER A 92 4.26 18.81 -14.13
N GLY A 93 4.39 19.44 -12.96
CA GLY A 93 4.87 20.81 -12.81
C GLY A 93 3.88 21.88 -13.25
N ARG A 94 2.63 21.51 -13.58
CA ARG A 94 1.55 22.44 -13.98
C ARG A 94 1.08 23.33 -12.84
N ALA A 95 1.19 22.85 -11.60
CA ALA A 95 0.85 23.61 -10.40
C ALA A 95 1.85 23.30 -9.28
N GLN A 96 2.08 24.26 -8.37
CA GLN A 96 3.04 24.11 -7.28
C GLN A 96 2.58 24.83 -6.01
N GLY A 97 3.03 24.29 -4.87
CA GLY A 97 3.00 24.98 -3.57
C GLY A 97 1.60 25.39 -3.09
N LYS A 98 1.52 26.60 -2.53
CA LYS A 98 0.36 27.10 -1.77
C LYS A 98 -0.90 27.26 -2.63
N ALA A 99 -0.76 27.64 -3.91
CA ALA A 99 -1.91 27.86 -4.79
C ALA A 99 -2.65 26.54 -5.09
N LEU A 100 -1.90 25.47 -5.36
CA LEU A 100 -2.45 24.13 -5.57
C LEU A 100 -3.21 23.65 -4.33
N LEU A 101 -2.58 23.73 -3.15
CA LEU A 101 -3.22 23.31 -1.90
C LEU A 101 -4.44 24.17 -1.54
N GLY A 102 -4.40 25.46 -1.83
CA GLY A 102 -5.54 26.37 -1.64
C GLY A 102 -6.74 25.98 -2.52
N GLY A 103 -6.51 25.68 -3.79
CA GLY A 103 -7.54 25.20 -4.71
C GLY A 103 -8.11 23.84 -4.29
N LEU A 104 -7.23 22.90 -3.95
CA LEU A 104 -7.62 21.58 -3.46
C LEU A 104 -8.47 21.67 -2.18
N LYS A 105 -8.07 22.52 -1.22
CA LYS A 105 -8.85 22.76 -0.01
C LYS A 105 -10.27 23.22 -0.33
N GLN A 106 -10.44 24.18 -1.25
CA GLN A 106 -11.76 24.69 -1.64
C GLN A 106 -12.65 23.62 -2.30
N GLN A 107 -12.07 22.75 -3.12
CA GLN A 107 -12.80 21.63 -3.74
C GLN A 107 -13.24 20.60 -2.68
N ARG A 108 -12.33 20.27 -1.76
CA ARG A 108 -12.61 19.36 -0.65
C ARG A 108 -13.65 19.93 0.30
N ASP A 109 -13.58 21.21 0.66
CA ASP A 109 -14.58 21.91 1.49
C ASP A 109 -16.00 21.74 0.94
N LYS A 110 -16.18 21.95 -0.38
CA LYS A 110 -17.48 21.78 -1.05
C LYS A 110 -17.97 20.34 -0.97
N THR A 111 -17.09 19.38 -1.21
CA THR A 111 -17.43 17.95 -1.23
C THR A 111 -17.76 17.43 0.17
N ILE A 112 -16.98 17.85 1.18
CA ILE A 112 -17.24 17.55 2.59
C ILE A 112 -18.57 18.18 3.05
N THR A 113 -18.92 19.36 2.53
CA THR A 113 -20.22 19.98 2.79
C THR A 113 -21.35 19.12 2.22
N SER A 114 -21.25 18.69 0.95
CA SER A 114 -22.23 17.77 0.35
C SER A 114 -22.36 16.45 1.13
N LEU A 115 -21.24 15.87 1.59
CA LEU A 115 -21.24 14.68 2.44
C LEU A 115 -21.96 14.94 3.77
N SER A 116 -21.69 16.08 4.41
CA SER A 116 -22.34 16.48 5.67
C SER A 116 -23.84 16.69 5.49
N ASP A 117 -24.26 17.24 4.36
CA ASP A 117 -25.68 17.46 4.02
C ASP A 117 -26.40 16.13 3.77
N ALA A 118 -25.75 15.18 3.07
CA ALA A 118 -26.28 13.83 2.84
C ALA A 118 -26.55 13.10 4.16
N LEU A 119 -25.57 13.13 5.08
CA LEU A 119 -25.74 12.59 6.42
C LEU A 119 -26.84 13.34 7.18
N GLY A 120 -26.89 14.67 7.07
CA GLY A 120 -27.88 15.52 7.74
C GLY A 120 -29.32 15.18 7.34
N LYS A 121 -29.57 14.95 6.05
CA LYS A 121 -30.86 14.48 5.53
C LYS A 121 -31.25 13.11 6.09
N ALA A 122 -30.29 12.26 6.38
CA ALA A 122 -30.48 10.95 7.02
C ALA A 122 -30.46 10.98 8.56
N GLY A 123 -30.50 12.19 9.16
CA GLY A 123 -30.59 12.37 10.61
C GLY A 123 -29.26 12.25 11.37
N GLN A 124 -28.12 12.25 10.68
CA GLN A 124 -26.79 12.28 11.30
C GLN A 124 -26.04 13.57 10.99
N LYS A 125 -25.39 14.16 11.98
CA LYS A 125 -24.61 15.40 11.77
C LYS A 125 -23.25 15.32 12.48
N PRO A 126 -22.27 14.60 11.90
CA PRO A 126 -20.93 14.56 12.47
C PRO A 126 -20.33 15.96 12.51
N ALA A 127 -19.76 16.33 13.65
CA ALA A 127 -19.08 17.61 13.83
C ALA A 127 -17.63 17.55 13.33
N GLY A 128 -17.10 18.67 12.87
CA GLY A 128 -15.67 18.83 12.60
C GLY A 128 -15.18 18.30 11.26
N LEU A 129 -16.06 17.77 10.39
CA LEU A 129 -15.65 17.28 9.07
C LEU A 129 -15.02 18.38 8.20
N GLN A 130 -15.50 19.62 8.30
CA GLN A 130 -14.96 20.77 7.56
C GLN A 130 -13.48 21.04 7.90
N GLY A 131 -13.01 20.63 9.08
CA GLY A 131 -11.60 20.74 9.47
C GLY A 131 -10.67 19.81 8.68
N LEU A 132 -11.22 18.83 7.95
CA LEU A 132 -10.47 17.81 7.21
C LEU A 132 -10.17 18.21 5.75
N SER A 133 -10.58 19.39 5.32
CA SER A 133 -10.40 19.82 3.92
C SER A 133 -8.97 20.23 3.58
N ALA A 134 -8.22 20.73 4.55
CA ALA A 134 -6.86 21.20 4.33
C ALA A 134 -5.91 20.04 4.09
N CYS A 135 -5.08 20.16 3.05
CA CYS A 135 -4.00 19.22 2.74
C CYS A 135 -2.65 19.89 2.91
N VAL A 136 -1.61 19.08 3.08
CA VAL A 136 -0.22 19.53 3.22
C VAL A 136 0.67 18.85 2.20
N MET A 137 1.83 19.46 1.92
CA MET A 137 2.89 18.78 1.19
C MET A 137 3.57 17.78 2.11
N LYS A 138 3.87 16.59 1.59
CA LYS A 138 4.65 15.57 2.29
C LYS A 138 5.84 15.18 1.45
N GLU A 139 7.03 15.17 2.05
CA GLU A 139 8.23 14.71 1.38
C GLU A 139 8.29 13.17 1.40
N ALA A 140 8.77 12.60 0.30
CA ALA A 140 9.05 11.18 0.18
C ALA A 140 10.33 10.99 -0.64
N ALA A 141 11.01 9.87 -0.46
CA ALA A 141 12.13 9.51 -1.34
C ALA A 141 11.63 9.42 -2.79
N ALA A 142 12.24 10.21 -3.68
CA ALA A 142 11.91 10.23 -5.10
C ALA A 142 12.31 8.92 -5.76
N ALA A 143 11.56 8.54 -6.80
CA ALA A 143 12.02 7.52 -7.72
C ALA A 143 13.41 7.92 -8.24
N ASP A 144 14.37 7.00 -8.18
CA ASP A 144 15.64 7.24 -8.84
C ASP A 144 15.36 7.42 -10.34
N PRO A 145 16.12 8.28 -11.04
CA PRO A 145 16.12 8.34 -12.49
C PRO A 145 16.10 6.91 -13.04
N ALA A 146 15.32 6.67 -14.09
CA ALA A 146 15.32 5.38 -14.74
C ALA A 146 16.77 5.04 -15.08
N ASP A 147 17.34 4.06 -14.37
CA ASP A 147 18.55 3.43 -14.85
C ASP A 147 18.11 2.73 -16.12
N GLU A 148 18.67 3.14 -17.26
CA GLU A 148 18.77 2.27 -18.42
C GLU A 148 19.10 0.85 -17.92
N PRO A 149 18.41 -0.20 -18.40
CA PRO A 149 18.73 -1.55 -17.98
C PRO A 149 20.22 -1.77 -18.21
N ALA A 150 20.94 -2.18 -17.15
CA ALA A 150 22.34 -2.57 -17.25
C ALA A 150 22.44 -3.81 -18.16
N LEU A 151 22.48 -3.57 -19.46
CA LEU A 151 22.78 -4.57 -20.46
C LEU A 151 24.23 -4.98 -20.27
N ALA A 152 24.42 -6.30 -20.19
CA ALA A 152 25.70 -6.95 -20.07
C ALA A 152 26.70 -6.44 -21.13
N ASN A 153 27.95 -6.25 -20.70
CA ASN A 153 29.08 -5.89 -21.53
C ASN A 153 29.17 -6.71 -22.83
N GLY A 154 29.34 -6.04 -23.97
CA GLY A 154 29.71 -6.68 -25.24
C GLY A 154 29.68 -5.77 -26.48
N ALA A 155 30.82 -5.09 -26.73
CA ALA A 155 31.38 -4.66 -28.02
C ALA A 155 30.68 -3.60 -28.93
N ASP A 156 31.40 -2.48 -29.10
CA ASP A 156 31.67 -1.66 -30.30
C ASP A 156 30.62 -1.49 -31.42
N ALA A 157 30.19 -0.25 -31.68
CA ALA A 157 30.61 0.52 -32.86
C ALA A 157 29.82 1.84 -33.08
N ALA A 158 30.58 2.90 -33.35
CA ALA A 158 30.36 4.01 -34.30
C ALA A 158 29.13 4.94 -34.17
N ALA A 159 29.44 6.19 -33.84
CA ALA A 159 28.58 7.36 -33.92
C ALA A 159 28.19 7.76 -35.36
N LYS A 160 26.92 8.15 -35.57
CA LYS A 160 26.52 9.16 -36.56
C LYS A 160 25.41 10.07 -36.00
N GLN A 161 25.65 11.37 -36.10
CA GLN A 161 24.73 12.46 -35.75
C GLN A 161 23.71 12.72 -36.87
N GLY A 162 22.48 13.09 -36.50
CA GLY A 162 21.62 13.96 -37.31
C GLY A 162 20.20 13.47 -37.57
N ALA A 163 19.23 13.88 -36.74
CA ALA A 163 17.87 14.28 -37.12
C ALA A 163 17.06 14.77 -35.89
N PRO A 164 16.21 15.80 -36.00
CA PRO A 164 15.46 16.34 -34.87
C PRO A 164 14.31 15.40 -34.46
N GLN A 165 14.43 14.80 -33.27
CA GLN A 165 13.36 13.98 -32.69
C GLN A 165 12.22 14.86 -32.16
N GLN A 166 11.03 14.57 -32.69
CA GLN A 166 9.74 15.03 -32.20
C GLN A 166 9.62 14.78 -30.68
N GLN A 167 9.34 15.83 -29.92
CA GLN A 167 9.13 15.83 -28.47
C GLN A 167 7.81 15.15 -28.04
N GLN A 168 7.65 13.86 -28.32
CA GLN A 168 6.45 13.12 -27.90
C GLN A 168 6.69 11.77 -27.21
N GLN A 169 7.91 11.47 -26.75
CA GLN A 169 8.15 10.28 -25.92
C GLN A 169 9.01 10.60 -24.71
N GLN A 170 8.65 9.95 -23.60
CA GLN A 170 9.22 10.02 -22.24
C GLN A 170 8.65 11.12 -21.33
N GLN A 171 7.32 11.07 -21.13
CA GLN A 171 6.78 11.24 -19.78
C GLN A 171 7.21 10.03 -18.93
N GLN A 172 8.51 9.97 -18.61
CA GLN A 172 9.04 9.00 -17.65
C GLN A 172 8.35 9.26 -16.31
N ALA A 173 7.67 8.23 -15.80
CA ALA A 173 6.88 8.28 -14.58
C ALA A 173 7.71 8.83 -13.42
N LYS A 174 7.39 10.06 -13.00
CA LYS A 174 7.93 10.68 -11.79
C LYS A 174 7.33 10.10 -10.49
N GLY A 175 6.51 9.06 -10.59
CA GLY A 175 5.99 8.26 -9.48
C GLY A 175 6.44 6.81 -9.63
N GLY A 176 7.16 6.29 -8.65
CA GLY A 176 7.71 4.94 -8.68
C GLY A 176 8.56 4.68 -7.45
N PRO A 177 8.79 3.42 -7.08
CA PRO A 177 9.61 3.14 -5.93
C PRO A 177 11.06 3.54 -6.19
N ALA A 178 11.65 4.22 -5.21
CA ALA A 178 13.06 4.52 -5.13
C ALA A 178 13.84 3.24 -4.85
N ARG A 179 15.14 3.19 -5.17
CA ARG A 179 16.05 2.11 -4.74
C ARG A 179 16.02 1.93 -3.22
N SER A 180 15.83 3.03 -2.47
CA SER A 180 15.70 2.99 -1.02
C SER A 180 14.42 2.31 -0.53
N ASP A 181 13.42 2.08 -1.39
CA ASP A 181 12.23 1.28 -1.08
C ASP A 181 12.51 -0.22 -1.20
N PHE A 182 13.68 -0.63 -1.70
CA PHE A 182 14.10 -2.02 -1.80
C PHE A 182 15.13 -2.37 -0.73
N VAL A 183 15.07 -3.61 -0.24
CA VAL A 183 16.07 -4.15 0.70
C VAL A 183 16.36 -5.61 0.37
N ALA A 184 17.64 -5.98 0.38
CA ALA A 184 18.03 -7.37 0.22
C ALA A 184 17.54 -8.21 1.41
N ILE A 185 16.71 -9.22 1.16
CA ILE A 185 16.06 -9.98 2.24
C ILE A 185 17.06 -10.69 3.15
N ASN A 186 18.26 -10.98 2.64
CA ASN A 186 19.34 -11.64 3.37
C ASN A 186 19.91 -10.76 4.50
N THR A 187 19.82 -9.43 4.39
CA THR A 187 20.31 -8.48 5.41
C THR A 187 19.29 -8.26 6.54
N VAL A 188 18.05 -8.68 6.33
CA VAL A 188 16.96 -8.51 7.30
C VAL A 188 16.97 -9.66 8.29
N LYS A 189 16.94 -9.32 9.59
CA LYS A 189 16.85 -10.30 10.66
C LYS A 189 15.45 -10.93 10.70
N PRO A 190 15.32 -12.23 11.04
CA PRO A 190 14.02 -12.85 11.27
C PRO A 190 13.20 -12.05 12.30
N ASN A 191 11.95 -11.75 11.95
CA ASN A 191 11.07 -10.88 12.74
C ASN A 191 9.65 -11.44 12.89
N VAL A 192 9.37 -12.62 12.34
CA VAL A 192 8.09 -13.30 12.53
C VAL A 192 8.07 -14.02 13.87
N ARG A 193 7.01 -13.78 14.65
CA ARG A 193 6.70 -14.52 15.88
C ARG A 193 5.38 -15.24 15.70
N LYS A 194 5.37 -16.54 15.95
CA LYS A 194 4.13 -17.33 15.98
C LYS A 194 3.73 -17.55 17.44
N PRO A 195 2.50 -17.18 17.85
CA PRO A 195 2.02 -17.47 19.18
C PRO A 195 1.94 -18.99 19.38
N ALA A 196 2.34 -19.46 20.57
CA ALA A 196 2.21 -20.87 20.93
C ALA A 196 0.73 -21.24 21.13
N ALA A 197 0.34 -22.42 20.66
CA ALA A 197 -0.99 -22.95 20.92
C ALA A 197 -1.15 -23.26 22.41
N ARG A 198 -2.28 -22.85 22.99
CA ARG A 198 -2.66 -23.07 24.39
C ARG A 198 -3.78 -24.12 24.49
N GLY A 199 -4.11 -24.54 25.70
CA GLY A 199 -5.29 -25.37 25.94
C GLY A 199 -6.55 -24.72 25.34
N GLY A 200 -7.30 -25.47 24.53
CA GLY A 200 -8.51 -24.97 23.85
C GLY A 200 -8.28 -24.34 22.48
N ALA A 201 -7.03 -24.31 21.97
CA ALA A 201 -6.73 -23.81 20.63
C ALA A 201 -7.50 -24.55 19.52
N SER A 202 -7.66 -23.86 18.39
CA SER A 202 -8.01 -24.44 17.11
C SER A 202 -6.76 -24.44 16.22
N THR A 203 -6.14 -25.61 16.10
CA THR A 203 -4.84 -25.76 15.42
C THR A 203 -4.97 -26.15 13.94
N GLY A 204 -6.19 -26.37 13.46
CA GLY A 204 -6.45 -26.78 12.10
C GLY A 204 -6.41 -25.63 11.10
N SER A 205 -6.51 -25.99 9.83
CA SER A 205 -6.61 -25.05 8.71
C SER A 205 -7.57 -25.55 7.63
N PHE A 206 -8.09 -24.62 6.84
CA PHE A 206 -8.94 -24.91 5.70
C PHE A 206 -8.42 -24.11 4.49
N ALA A 207 -7.90 -24.80 3.48
CA ALA A 207 -7.41 -24.19 2.26
C ALA A 207 -8.54 -24.02 1.22
N VAL A 208 -8.43 -23.01 0.38
CA VAL A 208 -9.33 -22.83 -0.79
C VAL A 208 -8.47 -22.71 -2.05
N GLN A 209 -8.85 -23.45 -3.09
CA GLN A 209 -8.12 -23.48 -4.36
C GLN A 209 -8.89 -22.73 -5.44
N CYS A 210 -8.55 -21.46 -5.67
CA CYS A 210 -9.23 -20.59 -6.63
C CYS A 210 -8.40 -20.22 -7.87
N GLY A 211 -7.22 -20.83 -8.03
CA GLY A 211 -6.31 -20.52 -9.14
C GLY A 211 -5.50 -19.24 -8.93
N ARG A 212 -5.03 -18.64 -10.02
CA ARG A 212 -4.14 -17.47 -10.09
C ARG A 212 -4.66 -16.47 -11.12
N ASN A 213 -5.97 -16.31 -11.13
CA ASN A 213 -6.72 -15.49 -12.07
C ASN A 213 -6.49 -15.89 -13.54
N GLU A 214 -6.63 -17.18 -13.84
CA GLU A 214 -6.55 -17.69 -15.21
C GLU A 214 -7.64 -17.11 -16.13
N ASN A 215 -8.76 -16.66 -15.57
CA ASN A 215 -9.86 -16.01 -16.29
C ASN A 215 -9.64 -14.52 -16.59
N GLY A 216 -8.57 -13.90 -16.05
CA GLY A 216 -8.20 -12.53 -16.36
C GLY A 216 -9.16 -11.47 -15.83
N HIS A 217 -9.76 -11.71 -14.67
CA HIS A 217 -10.62 -10.75 -13.99
C HIS A 217 -9.78 -9.67 -13.30
N PHE A 218 -9.70 -8.51 -13.95
CA PHE A 218 -9.03 -7.31 -13.45
C PHE A 218 -9.97 -6.14 -13.59
N ASN A 219 -10.09 -5.33 -12.56
CA ASN A 219 -10.76 -4.02 -12.63
C ASN A 219 -10.18 -3.09 -11.55
N PRO A 220 -10.39 -1.77 -11.70
CA PRO A 220 -9.90 -0.80 -10.72
C PRO A 220 -10.98 -0.34 -9.74
N ASP A 221 -11.98 -1.19 -9.51
CA ASP A 221 -13.10 -0.87 -8.65
C ASP A 221 -12.78 -1.24 -7.20
N ASN A 222 -13.47 -0.59 -6.27
CA ASN A 222 -13.38 -0.91 -4.85
C ASN A 222 -14.79 -1.10 -4.27
N VAL A 223 -15.33 -2.31 -4.43
CA VAL A 223 -16.71 -2.64 -3.99
C VAL A 223 -16.90 -2.58 -2.46
N ILE A 224 -15.83 -2.60 -1.66
CA ILE A 224 -15.93 -2.47 -0.20
C ILE A 224 -15.95 -1.00 0.19
N VAL A 225 -14.97 -0.21 -0.25
CA VAL A 225 -14.78 1.19 0.23
C VAL A 225 -15.54 2.22 -0.62
N ALA A 226 -15.79 1.93 -1.90
CA ALA A 226 -16.45 2.83 -2.83
C ALA A 226 -17.48 2.07 -3.70
N PRO A 227 -18.48 1.40 -3.08
CA PRO A 227 -19.49 0.68 -3.83
C PRO A 227 -20.27 1.63 -4.75
N GLY A 228 -20.55 1.17 -5.97
CA GLY A 228 -21.20 1.92 -7.03
C GLY A 228 -20.30 2.92 -7.77
N VAL A 229 -19.01 3.01 -7.41
CA VAL A 229 -18.06 3.93 -8.06
C VAL A 229 -17.02 3.15 -8.86
N SER A 230 -17.11 3.25 -10.19
CA SER A 230 -16.07 2.72 -11.08
C SER A 230 -14.75 3.46 -10.90
N ASN A 231 -13.63 2.75 -11.03
CA ASN A 231 -12.28 3.27 -10.76
C ASN A 231 -12.10 3.81 -9.32
N GLY A 232 -12.95 3.42 -8.37
CA GLY A 232 -12.87 3.90 -7.00
C GLY A 232 -11.57 3.52 -6.28
N ALA A 233 -10.80 2.56 -6.80
CA ALA A 233 -9.49 2.22 -6.27
C ALA A 233 -8.35 3.08 -6.84
N HIS A 234 -8.51 3.64 -8.05
CA HIS A 234 -7.41 4.27 -8.81
C HIS A 234 -6.20 3.35 -9.07
N HIS A 235 -6.35 2.04 -8.86
CA HIS A 235 -5.34 1.02 -9.16
C HIS A 235 -6.01 -0.29 -9.56
N MET A 236 -5.30 -1.11 -10.32
CA MET A 236 -5.85 -2.38 -10.79
C MET A 236 -5.80 -3.46 -9.71
N HIS A 237 -6.91 -4.14 -9.47
CA HIS A 237 -6.98 -5.33 -8.63
C HIS A 237 -6.94 -6.62 -9.46
N ASP A 238 -6.34 -7.66 -8.87
CA ASP A 238 -6.29 -9.04 -9.35
C ASP A 238 -7.26 -9.89 -8.52
N TYR A 239 -8.21 -10.58 -9.17
CA TYR A 239 -9.29 -11.30 -8.50
C TYR A 239 -9.19 -12.81 -8.68
N VAL A 240 -9.47 -13.57 -7.62
CA VAL A 240 -9.81 -15.00 -7.70
C VAL A 240 -11.08 -15.30 -6.89
N GLY A 241 -11.72 -16.42 -7.21
CA GLY A 241 -12.99 -16.84 -6.64
C GLY A 241 -14.14 -16.27 -7.44
N ASN A 242 -14.87 -15.31 -6.88
CA ASN A 242 -16.02 -14.68 -7.53
C ASN A 242 -15.68 -14.14 -8.93
N LYS A 243 -16.51 -14.49 -9.93
CA LYS A 243 -16.22 -14.18 -11.34
C LYS A 243 -16.75 -12.83 -11.81
N THR A 244 -17.54 -12.13 -10.99
CA THR A 244 -18.30 -10.95 -11.43
C THR A 244 -18.16 -9.77 -10.47
N THR A 245 -17.20 -9.80 -9.54
CA THR A 245 -16.99 -8.70 -8.58
C THR A 245 -16.50 -7.44 -9.29
N ASP A 246 -17.27 -6.37 -9.17
CA ASP A 246 -16.99 -5.04 -9.72
C ASP A 246 -17.60 -3.95 -8.81
N ALA A 247 -17.48 -2.68 -9.20
CA ALA A 247 -18.04 -1.55 -8.44
C ALA A 247 -19.53 -1.72 -8.10
N PHE A 248 -20.32 -2.36 -8.97
CA PHE A 248 -21.78 -2.44 -8.86
C PHE A 248 -22.27 -3.73 -8.20
N SER A 249 -21.34 -4.57 -7.75
CA SER A 249 -21.65 -5.85 -7.16
C SER A 249 -22.40 -5.70 -5.83
N THR A 250 -23.56 -6.34 -5.77
CA THR A 250 -24.39 -6.46 -4.57
C THR A 250 -24.18 -7.82 -3.91
N ASN A 251 -24.68 -8.00 -2.68
CA ASN A 251 -24.70 -9.33 -2.04
C ASN A 251 -25.42 -10.37 -2.92
N ASN A 252 -26.48 -9.97 -3.62
CA ASN A 252 -27.24 -10.87 -4.48
C ASN A 252 -26.47 -11.27 -5.74
N SER A 253 -25.86 -10.31 -6.45
CA SER A 253 -25.06 -10.63 -7.64
C SER A 253 -23.83 -11.47 -7.28
N LEU A 254 -23.17 -11.17 -6.16
CA LEU A 254 -22.03 -11.96 -5.68
C LEU A 254 -22.46 -13.41 -5.35
N ALA A 255 -23.61 -13.59 -4.70
CA ALA A 255 -24.16 -14.90 -4.36
C ALA A 255 -24.68 -15.71 -5.56
N GLN A 256 -24.98 -15.05 -6.68
CA GLN A 256 -25.40 -15.68 -7.93
C GLN A 256 -24.23 -15.90 -8.90
N SER A 257 -23.05 -15.37 -8.57
CA SER A 257 -21.86 -15.47 -9.41
C SER A 257 -21.34 -16.90 -9.52
N GLY A 258 -20.75 -17.24 -10.66
CA GLY A 258 -19.86 -18.40 -10.72
C GLY A 258 -18.57 -18.16 -9.92
N THR A 259 -17.80 -19.23 -9.70
CA THR A 259 -16.50 -19.13 -9.03
C THR A 259 -15.38 -19.83 -9.80
N THR A 260 -14.14 -19.40 -9.57
CA THR A 260 -12.92 -20.14 -9.96
C THR A 260 -12.48 -21.14 -8.88
N CYS A 261 -13.07 -21.12 -7.69
CA CYS A 261 -12.74 -22.04 -6.60
C CYS A 261 -13.30 -23.45 -6.83
N THR A 262 -12.47 -24.48 -6.62
CA THR A 262 -12.83 -25.88 -6.90
C THR A 262 -13.88 -26.46 -5.93
N ASN A 263 -14.04 -25.85 -4.76
CA ASN A 263 -14.98 -26.29 -3.71
C ASN A 263 -16.31 -25.51 -3.73
N GLY A 264 -16.56 -24.71 -4.77
CA GLY A 264 -17.79 -23.93 -4.92
C GLY A 264 -17.86 -22.66 -4.06
N ASP A 265 -16.75 -22.27 -3.41
CA ASP A 265 -16.67 -20.99 -2.69
C ASP A 265 -16.86 -19.80 -3.64
N GLN A 266 -17.92 -19.02 -3.46
CA GLN A 266 -18.21 -17.82 -4.26
C GLN A 266 -17.54 -16.55 -3.72
N SER A 267 -16.73 -16.65 -2.67
CA SER A 267 -16.07 -15.50 -2.05
C SER A 267 -15.19 -14.76 -3.05
N THR A 268 -15.04 -13.46 -2.83
CA THR A 268 -14.09 -12.66 -3.61
C THR A 268 -12.80 -12.50 -2.82
N TYR A 269 -11.68 -12.79 -3.46
CA TYR A 269 -10.34 -12.60 -2.91
C TYR A 269 -9.57 -11.76 -3.90
N TYR A 270 -9.14 -10.57 -3.48
CA TYR A 270 -8.44 -9.67 -4.38
C TYR A 270 -7.38 -8.83 -3.69
N TRP A 271 -6.44 -8.36 -4.49
CA TRP A 271 -5.28 -7.57 -4.08
C TRP A 271 -4.83 -6.70 -5.26
N PRO A 272 -4.12 -5.59 -5.03
CA PRO A 272 -3.57 -4.80 -6.14
C PRO A 272 -2.57 -5.60 -6.96
N VAL A 273 -2.54 -5.40 -8.26
CA VAL A 273 -1.58 -6.08 -9.14
C VAL A 273 -0.14 -5.70 -8.81
N LEU A 274 0.80 -6.58 -9.15
CA LEU A 274 2.23 -6.28 -9.14
C LEU A 274 2.69 -5.97 -10.56
N ARG A 275 3.36 -4.84 -10.80
CA ARG A 275 3.89 -4.49 -12.12
C ARG A 275 5.40 -4.55 -12.16
N LEU A 276 5.94 -5.06 -13.26
CA LEU A 276 7.30 -4.73 -13.69
C LEU A 276 7.33 -3.29 -14.18
N ARG A 277 8.29 -2.51 -13.71
CA ARG A 277 8.52 -1.13 -14.18
C ARG A 277 9.51 -1.17 -15.34
N ASP A 278 9.12 -1.87 -16.42
CA ASP A 278 9.93 -2.20 -17.58
C ASP A 278 9.79 -1.20 -18.75
N GLY A 279 9.08 -0.10 -18.53
CA GLY A 279 8.85 0.94 -19.54
C GLY A 279 7.88 0.54 -20.66
N LYS A 280 7.28 -0.66 -20.60
CA LYS A 280 6.32 -1.10 -21.61
C LYS A 280 4.94 -0.49 -21.35
N ALA A 281 4.26 -0.16 -22.44
CA ALA A 281 2.84 0.17 -22.40
C ALA A 281 2.03 -1.13 -22.43
N GLU A 282 1.39 -1.48 -21.31
CA GLU A 282 0.46 -2.61 -21.23
C GLU A 282 -0.94 -2.22 -21.74
N LYS A 283 -1.86 -3.18 -21.91
CA LYS A 283 -3.22 -2.97 -22.43
C LYS A 283 -4.00 -1.86 -21.74
N ASP A 284 -3.72 -1.62 -20.46
CA ASP A 284 -4.37 -0.63 -19.61
C ASP A 284 -3.60 0.70 -19.51
N ALA A 285 -2.54 0.89 -20.30
CA ALA A 285 -1.73 2.12 -20.30
C ALA A 285 -2.51 3.41 -20.63
N LYS A 286 -3.74 3.31 -21.14
CA LYS A 286 -4.64 4.44 -21.40
C LYS A 286 -5.99 4.29 -20.68
N ALA A 287 -6.12 3.33 -19.77
CA ALA A 287 -7.36 3.03 -19.07
C ALA A 287 -7.30 3.48 -17.60
N PRO A 288 -8.47 3.69 -16.95
CA PRO A 288 -8.56 3.83 -15.50
C PRO A 288 -7.92 2.64 -14.78
N GLY A 289 -7.29 2.88 -13.63
CA GLY A 289 -6.53 1.91 -12.85
C GLY A 289 -5.16 1.55 -13.40
N GLY A 290 -4.92 1.81 -14.68
CA GLY A 290 -3.65 1.68 -15.35
C GLY A 290 -2.99 3.05 -15.53
N GLY A 291 -2.65 3.40 -16.78
CA GLY A 291 -1.85 4.58 -17.06
C GLY A 291 -2.52 5.92 -16.75
N GLN A 292 -3.86 6.00 -16.73
CA GLN A 292 -4.55 7.23 -16.30
C GLN A 292 -4.29 7.56 -14.82
N ASP A 293 -4.05 6.53 -14.01
CA ASP A 293 -3.73 6.64 -12.59
C ASP A 293 -2.23 6.38 -12.32
N ALA A 294 -1.38 6.64 -13.31
CA ALA A 294 0.09 6.46 -13.23
C ALA A 294 0.58 5.04 -12.92
N ASN A 295 -0.29 4.02 -13.01
CA ASN A 295 0.07 2.61 -12.90
C ASN A 295 0.56 2.11 -14.27
N ILE A 296 1.88 2.03 -14.43
CA ILE A 296 2.52 1.72 -15.72
C ILE A 296 3.40 0.47 -15.65
N GLY A 297 3.59 -0.16 -16.81
CA GLY A 297 4.40 -1.37 -16.97
C GLY A 297 3.59 -2.65 -16.97
N THR A 298 4.28 -3.76 -17.16
CA THR A 298 3.68 -5.08 -17.35
C THR A 298 3.10 -5.64 -16.05
N ILE A 299 1.81 -5.98 -16.03
CA ILE A 299 1.18 -6.72 -14.93
C ILE A 299 1.78 -8.13 -14.84
N LEU A 300 2.29 -8.49 -13.67
CA LEU A 300 2.79 -9.83 -13.39
C LEU A 300 1.64 -10.75 -12.98
N LYS A 301 1.51 -11.87 -13.70
CA LYS A 301 0.65 -12.97 -13.25
C LYS A 301 1.30 -13.67 -12.05
N PRO A 302 0.56 -13.95 -10.97
CA PRO A 302 1.09 -14.76 -9.87
C PRO A 302 1.60 -16.13 -10.34
N LYS A 303 2.76 -16.54 -9.83
CA LYS A 303 3.28 -17.91 -9.98
C LYS A 303 2.48 -18.90 -9.14
N GLN A 304 2.10 -18.50 -7.93
CA GLN A 304 1.33 -19.31 -7.00
C GLN A 304 0.45 -18.40 -6.13
N VAL A 305 -0.79 -18.84 -5.88
CA VAL A 305 -1.69 -18.24 -4.89
C VAL A 305 -2.07 -19.33 -3.90
N THR A 306 -2.05 -19.01 -2.61
CA THR A 306 -2.54 -19.88 -1.54
C THR A 306 -3.49 -19.08 -0.67
N ILE A 307 -4.71 -19.58 -0.53
CA ILE A 307 -5.75 -19.01 0.33
C ILE A 307 -6.00 -20.04 1.43
N GLU A 308 -5.76 -19.63 2.67
CA GLU A 308 -5.89 -20.51 3.83
C GLU A 308 -6.58 -19.80 4.99
N PHE A 309 -7.55 -20.47 5.58
CA PHE A 309 -8.20 -20.05 6.81
C PHE A 309 -7.59 -20.82 7.99
N LYS A 310 -6.99 -20.11 8.94
CA LYS A 310 -6.29 -20.69 10.09
C LYS A 310 -7.08 -20.53 11.37
N GLY A 311 -6.94 -21.48 12.29
CA GLY A 311 -7.54 -21.36 13.62
C GLY A 311 -6.84 -20.36 14.54
N SER A 312 -7.34 -20.27 15.77
CA SER A 312 -6.84 -19.43 16.84
C SER A 312 -5.94 -20.22 17.79
N PRO A 313 -4.79 -19.66 18.21
CA PRO A 313 -3.86 -20.32 19.13
C PRO A 313 -4.39 -20.39 20.58
N VAL A 314 -5.51 -19.72 20.91
CA VAL A 314 -6.01 -19.63 22.29
C VAL A 314 -7.46 -20.07 22.45
N SER A 315 -8.20 -20.31 21.36
CA SER A 315 -9.63 -20.64 21.42
C SER A 315 -10.11 -21.37 20.17
N LYS A 316 -11.35 -21.88 20.21
CA LYS A 316 -12.08 -22.27 19.00
C LYS A 316 -12.55 -21.04 18.23
N VAL A 317 -12.61 -21.15 16.92
CA VAL A 317 -13.11 -20.08 16.05
C VAL A 317 -14.60 -20.26 15.77
N ALA A 318 -15.31 -19.13 15.66
CA ALA A 318 -16.69 -19.07 15.20
C ALA A 318 -16.77 -18.91 13.68
N ALA A 319 -17.88 -19.32 13.07
CA ALA A 319 -18.12 -19.09 11.64
C ALA A 319 -18.17 -17.60 11.31
N MET A 320 -17.48 -17.22 10.23
CA MET A 320 -17.66 -15.90 9.62
C MET A 320 -19.05 -15.87 8.95
N PRO A 321 -19.89 -14.86 9.23
CA PRO A 321 -21.13 -14.67 8.50
C PRO A 321 -20.88 -14.49 6.99
N ARG A 322 -21.84 -14.93 6.18
CA ARG A 322 -21.84 -14.61 4.74
C ARG A 322 -21.96 -13.09 4.56
N PHE A 323 -21.29 -12.59 3.53
CA PHE A 323 -21.11 -11.19 3.14
C PHE A 323 -20.26 -10.35 4.10
N MET A 324 -19.51 -11.00 5.00
CA MET A 324 -18.48 -10.31 5.78
C MET A 324 -17.42 -9.70 4.86
N ARG A 325 -17.12 -8.42 5.04
CA ARG A 325 -16.17 -7.64 4.25
C ARG A 325 -14.94 -7.31 5.10
N ILE A 326 -13.74 -7.68 4.67
CA ILE A 326 -12.53 -7.39 5.43
C ILE A 326 -11.47 -6.83 4.49
N ILE A 327 -10.83 -5.76 4.94
CA ILE A 327 -9.65 -5.17 4.31
C ILE A 327 -8.46 -5.32 5.26
N THR A 328 -7.34 -5.84 4.76
CA THR A 328 -6.05 -5.82 5.45
C THR A 328 -5.05 -4.99 4.68
N GLY A 329 -4.23 -4.21 5.38
CA GLY A 329 -3.41 -3.17 4.73
C GLY A 329 -4.17 -1.86 4.54
N ASP A 330 -3.49 -0.94 3.85
CA ASP A 330 -4.01 0.41 3.60
C ASP A 330 -3.40 0.98 2.33
N ALA A 331 -4.24 1.17 1.31
CA ALA A 331 -3.87 1.76 0.02
C ALA A 331 -3.29 3.17 0.15
N LYS A 332 -3.57 3.87 1.25
CA LYS A 332 -3.15 5.26 1.51
C LYS A 332 -2.11 5.37 2.63
N ALA A 333 -1.43 4.27 2.98
CA ALA A 333 -0.53 4.22 4.13
C ALA A 333 0.66 5.20 4.08
N LEU A 334 1.09 5.67 2.89
CA LEU A 334 2.15 6.68 2.82
C LEU A 334 1.70 8.00 3.44
N THR A 335 0.44 8.39 3.22
CA THR A 335 -0.15 9.62 3.77
C THR A 335 -0.77 9.37 5.15
N ASN A 336 -1.60 8.34 5.29
CA ASN A 336 -2.33 8.00 6.52
C ASN A 336 -1.43 7.49 7.66
N GLY A 337 -0.22 7.01 7.31
CA GLY A 337 0.71 6.39 8.25
C GLY A 337 0.47 4.88 8.41
N ASN A 338 1.34 4.25 9.18
CA ASN A 338 1.50 2.79 9.12
C ASN A 338 0.56 2.01 10.06
N ALA A 339 -0.41 2.66 10.71
CA ALA A 339 -1.28 2.00 11.69
C ALA A 339 -2.08 0.84 11.07
N ASN A 340 -2.54 1.01 9.83
CA ASN A 340 -3.29 0.01 9.09
C ASN A 340 -2.43 -0.78 8.09
N ALA A 341 -1.15 -0.45 7.94
CA ALA A 341 -0.21 -1.16 7.07
C ALA A 341 0.11 -2.57 7.61
N ASN A 342 -0.52 -3.58 7.01
CA ASN A 342 -0.45 -4.97 7.47
C ASN A 342 -0.13 -5.99 6.38
N ALA A 343 -0.13 -5.58 5.11
CA ALA A 343 0.49 -6.36 4.05
C ALA A 343 1.99 -6.56 4.35
N SER A 344 2.51 -7.72 3.96
CA SER A 344 3.91 -8.06 4.20
C SER A 344 4.57 -8.65 2.97
N TRP A 345 5.84 -8.27 2.78
CA TRP A 345 6.67 -8.72 1.68
C TRP A 345 7.81 -9.60 2.16
N SER A 346 8.16 -10.62 1.38
CA SER A 346 9.27 -11.53 1.66
C SER A 346 9.78 -12.20 0.38
N CYS A 347 10.63 -13.20 0.54
CA CYS A 347 11.06 -14.10 -0.53
C CYS A 347 10.79 -15.55 -0.14
N THR A 348 10.55 -16.43 -1.11
CA THR A 348 10.41 -17.86 -0.84
C THR A 348 11.66 -18.40 -0.14
N GLY A 349 11.48 -19.13 0.95
CA GLY A 349 12.57 -19.61 1.82
C GLY A 349 13.03 -18.60 2.88
N PHE A 350 12.52 -17.37 2.87
CA PHE A 350 12.86 -16.29 3.81
C PHE A 350 11.64 -15.73 4.56
N GLU A 351 10.48 -16.41 4.50
CA GLU A 351 9.19 -15.93 5.05
C GLU A 351 9.16 -15.79 6.58
N ASN A 352 10.23 -16.19 7.30
CA ASN A 352 10.46 -15.79 8.69
C ASN A 352 10.91 -14.32 8.84
N ARG A 353 11.05 -13.60 7.73
CA ARG A 353 11.34 -12.17 7.60
C ARG A 353 10.20 -11.55 6.79
N GLN A 354 9.47 -10.62 7.39
CA GLN A 354 8.33 -9.95 6.79
C GLN A 354 8.59 -8.45 6.79
N LEU A 355 8.58 -7.84 5.61
CA LEU A 355 8.81 -6.41 5.40
C LEU A 355 7.45 -5.73 5.26
N LYS A 356 7.22 -4.65 6.01
CA LYS A 356 5.96 -3.89 5.93
C LYS A 356 6.06 -2.64 5.07
N ASP A 357 7.27 -2.15 4.83
CA ASP A 357 7.54 -0.85 4.22
C ASP A 357 8.68 -0.90 3.19
N LYS A 358 9.12 -2.10 2.79
CA LYS A 358 10.15 -2.33 1.78
C LYS A 358 9.78 -3.47 0.84
N TYR A 359 10.13 -3.31 -0.43
CA TYR A 359 10.17 -4.40 -1.39
C TYR A 359 11.41 -5.27 -1.15
N PRO A 360 11.29 -6.60 -1.21
CA PRO A 360 12.42 -7.49 -1.03
C PRO A 360 13.19 -7.64 -2.35
N VAL A 361 14.52 -7.55 -2.27
CA VAL A 361 15.40 -8.09 -3.30
C VAL A 361 15.70 -9.54 -2.94
N CYS A 362 15.16 -10.46 -3.73
CA CYS A 362 15.27 -11.90 -3.49
C CYS A 362 16.57 -12.47 -4.05
N PRO A 363 17.22 -13.43 -3.34
CA PRO A 363 18.38 -14.12 -3.85
C PRO A 363 18.00 -15.00 -5.05
N LYS A 364 19.00 -15.36 -5.87
CA LYS A 364 18.82 -16.26 -7.00
C LYS A 364 18.15 -17.58 -6.55
N GLY A 365 17.11 -17.99 -7.25
CA GLY A 365 16.33 -19.18 -6.92
C GLY A 365 15.19 -18.96 -5.93
N SER A 366 15.02 -17.74 -5.41
CA SER A 366 13.85 -17.34 -4.62
C SER A 366 12.95 -16.39 -5.42
N ASP A 367 11.65 -16.52 -5.20
CA ASP A 367 10.61 -15.65 -5.77
C ASP A 367 10.13 -14.61 -4.74
N VAL A 368 9.55 -13.51 -5.21
CA VAL A 368 8.92 -12.50 -4.35
C VAL A 368 7.63 -13.06 -3.76
N VAL A 369 7.38 -12.82 -2.48
CA VAL A 369 6.20 -13.27 -1.75
C VAL A 369 5.47 -12.06 -1.15
N ARG A 370 4.18 -11.96 -1.41
CA ARG A 370 3.24 -11.09 -0.68
C ARG A 370 2.41 -11.96 0.25
N THR A 371 2.25 -11.52 1.49
CA THR A 371 1.41 -12.17 2.50
C THR A 371 0.43 -11.17 3.09
N PHE A 372 -0.85 -11.50 2.99
CA PHE A 372 -1.94 -10.75 3.60
C PHE A 372 -2.53 -11.58 4.72
N ASN A 373 -2.20 -11.22 5.95
CA ASN A 373 -2.89 -11.73 7.12
C ASN A 373 -4.09 -10.84 7.38
N PHE A 374 -5.29 -11.41 7.37
CA PHE A 374 -6.49 -10.70 7.73
C PHE A 374 -6.70 -10.74 9.25
N GLN A 375 -7.58 -9.88 9.71
CA GLN A 375 -8.07 -9.81 11.08
C GLN A 375 -8.73 -11.13 11.44
N SER A 376 -8.55 -11.58 12.69
CA SER A 376 -9.02 -12.89 13.17
C SER A 376 -9.96 -12.78 14.37
N CYS A 377 -10.35 -11.56 14.73
CA CYS A 377 -11.29 -11.26 15.79
C CYS A 377 -12.45 -10.49 15.20
N TRP A 378 -13.68 -10.89 15.53
CA TRP A 378 -14.92 -10.28 15.04
C TRP A 378 -15.78 -9.82 16.21
N ASP A 379 -16.44 -8.66 16.10
CA ASP A 379 -17.33 -8.10 17.12
C ASP A 379 -18.57 -8.97 17.43
N GLY A 380 -18.79 -10.01 16.62
CA GLY A 380 -19.84 -10.99 16.81
C GLY A 380 -21.22 -10.57 16.32
N LYS A 381 -21.34 -9.39 15.70
CA LYS A 381 -22.60 -8.82 15.23
C LYS A 381 -22.55 -8.39 13.76
N ASN A 382 -21.54 -7.61 13.36
CA ASN A 382 -21.59 -6.86 12.10
C ASN A 382 -20.78 -7.54 11.00
N ILE A 383 -21.34 -7.65 9.80
CA ILE A 383 -20.62 -8.15 8.61
C ILE A 383 -19.74 -7.08 7.95
N ASP A 384 -19.95 -5.82 8.33
CA ASP A 384 -19.20 -4.68 7.88
C ASP A 384 -19.39 -3.52 8.88
N SER A 385 -18.55 -2.50 8.84
CA SER A 385 -18.69 -1.27 9.62
C SER A 385 -18.65 -0.07 8.68
N ALA A 386 -19.09 1.11 9.12
CA ALA A 386 -19.13 2.29 8.26
C ALA A 386 -17.75 2.69 7.70
N ASN A 387 -16.68 2.38 8.42
CA ASN A 387 -15.30 2.57 7.96
C ASN A 387 -14.63 1.26 7.49
N HIS A 388 -15.39 0.18 7.34
CA HIS A 388 -14.95 -1.17 6.93
C HIS A 388 -13.86 -1.83 7.78
N ARG A 389 -13.55 -1.25 8.95
CA ARG A 389 -12.40 -1.67 9.78
C ARG A 389 -12.75 -2.02 11.22
N THR A 390 -13.75 -1.38 11.84
CA THR A 390 -13.99 -1.53 13.30
C THR A 390 -14.75 -2.79 13.70
N HIS A 391 -15.44 -3.46 12.78
CA HIS A 391 -16.17 -4.70 13.06
C HIS A 391 -15.24 -5.93 13.22
N VAL A 392 -13.98 -5.83 12.77
CA VAL A 392 -12.95 -6.86 12.90
C VAL A 392 -11.64 -6.30 13.45
N ALA A 393 -10.84 -7.14 14.08
CA ALA A 393 -9.56 -6.72 14.67
C ALA A 393 -8.49 -7.81 14.56
N PHE A 394 -7.24 -7.40 14.54
CA PHE A 394 -6.12 -8.32 14.75
C PHE A 394 -6.13 -8.81 16.20
N ALA A 395 -5.82 -10.09 16.39
CA ALA A 395 -5.50 -10.61 17.70
C ALA A 395 -4.22 -9.96 18.25
N ASP A 396 -4.06 -9.95 19.57
CA ASP A 396 -2.81 -9.49 20.20
C ASP A 396 -1.64 -10.45 19.90
N ASN A 397 -0.43 -10.11 20.39
CA ASN A 397 0.78 -10.93 20.19
C ASN A 397 0.68 -12.35 20.78
N ASN A 398 -0.28 -12.60 21.68
CA ASN A 398 -0.55 -13.90 22.29
C ASN A 398 -1.70 -14.63 21.58
N GLY A 399 -2.33 -14.01 20.59
CA GLY A 399 -3.46 -14.53 19.84
C GLY A 399 -4.83 -14.30 20.47
N ASN A 400 -4.95 -13.44 21.50
CA ASN A 400 -6.23 -13.12 22.13
C ASN A 400 -7.01 -12.06 21.36
N CYS A 401 -8.32 -12.22 21.32
CA CYS A 401 -9.23 -11.16 20.92
C CYS A 401 -9.53 -10.20 22.08
N LYS A 402 -9.68 -8.91 21.77
CA LYS A 402 -10.11 -7.90 22.76
C LYS A 402 -11.51 -8.24 23.29
N LYS A 403 -11.84 -7.75 24.50
CA LYS A 403 -13.19 -7.89 25.07
C LYS A 403 -14.25 -7.41 24.08
N GLY A 404 -15.31 -8.18 23.91
CA GLY A 404 -16.38 -7.91 22.94
C GLY A 404 -16.13 -8.52 21.56
N PHE A 405 -14.93 -9.03 21.29
CA PHE A 405 -14.62 -9.76 20.06
C PHE A 405 -14.49 -11.26 20.33
N LYS A 406 -14.86 -12.07 19.34
CA LYS A 406 -14.64 -13.52 19.32
C LYS A 406 -13.75 -13.91 18.16
N ALA A 407 -13.01 -15.02 18.33
CA ALA A 407 -12.14 -15.51 17.28
C ALA A 407 -12.95 -16.03 16.08
N ILE A 408 -12.49 -15.72 14.88
CA ILE A 408 -12.95 -16.26 13.59
C ILE A 408 -11.74 -16.86 12.85
N PRO A 409 -11.94 -17.74 11.85
CA PRO A 409 -10.82 -18.22 11.04
C PRO A 409 -10.02 -17.06 10.45
N GLN A 410 -8.72 -17.05 10.67
CA GLN A 410 -7.84 -16.04 10.08
C GLN A 410 -7.61 -16.37 8.61
N LEU A 411 -8.14 -15.56 7.70
CA LEU A 411 -7.77 -15.62 6.30
C LEU A 411 -6.30 -15.19 6.13
N VAL A 412 -5.54 -16.02 5.42
CA VAL A 412 -4.17 -15.74 4.99
C VAL A 412 -4.10 -15.95 3.48
N GLN A 413 -3.78 -14.89 2.74
CA GLN A 413 -3.45 -14.97 1.33
C GLN A 413 -1.92 -14.91 1.19
N ARG A 414 -1.34 -15.89 0.51
CA ARG A 414 0.09 -15.91 0.16
C ARG A 414 0.22 -15.97 -1.36
N ILE A 415 0.83 -14.95 -1.95
CA ILE A 415 0.94 -14.81 -3.39
C ILE A 415 2.42 -14.70 -3.77
N VAL A 416 2.85 -15.54 -4.70
CA VAL A 416 4.24 -15.67 -5.15
C VAL A 416 4.37 -15.16 -6.56
N TYR A 417 5.39 -14.34 -6.82
CA TYR A 417 5.69 -13.77 -8.13
C TYR A 417 7.13 -14.07 -8.52
N SER A 418 7.32 -14.58 -9.74
CA SER A 418 8.64 -14.59 -10.37
C SER A 418 8.93 -13.21 -10.92
N VAL A 419 9.87 -12.52 -10.29
CA VAL A 419 10.39 -11.22 -10.73
C VAL A 419 11.77 -11.45 -11.34
N PRO A 420 12.04 -11.01 -12.57
CA PRO A 420 13.36 -11.17 -13.16
C PRO A 420 14.43 -10.44 -12.32
N PRO A 421 15.61 -11.04 -12.10
CA PRO A 421 16.69 -10.41 -11.33
C PRO A 421 17.03 -9.00 -11.84
N GLY A 422 17.23 -8.06 -10.92
CA GLY A 422 17.55 -6.67 -11.24
C GLY A 422 16.36 -5.83 -11.72
N SER A 423 15.16 -6.40 -11.87
CA SER A 423 13.98 -5.63 -12.25
C SER A 423 13.48 -4.76 -11.11
N ARG A 424 13.11 -3.52 -11.42
CA ARG A 424 12.25 -2.73 -10.53
C ARG A 424 10.80 -3.20 -10.73
N PHE A 425 10.10 -3.39 -9.64
CA PHE A 425 8.68 -3.73 -9.64
C PHE A 425 7.97 -2.88 -8.59
N ALA A 426 6.66 -2.70 -8.74
CA ALA A 426 5.89 -2.00 -7.73
C ALA A 426 4.46 -2.50 -7.70
N VAL A 427 3.85 -2.43 -6.52
CA VAL A 427 2.41 -2.61 -6.35
C VAL A 427 1.68 -1.44 -7.03
N ASP A 428 0.55 -1.71 -7.66
CA ASP A 428 -0.32 -0.62 -8.09
C ASP A 428 -0.92 0.07 -6.86
N SER A 429 -1.09 1.38 -6.95
CA SER A 429 -1.54 2.22 -5.84
C SER A 429 -2.07 3.55 -6.40
N PHE A 430 -2.68 4.37 -5.54
CA PHE A 430 -3.01 5.74 -5.87
C PHE A 430 -1.75 6.53 -6.30
N PRO A 431 -1.84 7.46 -7.27
CA PRO A 431 -0.70 8.20 -7.80
C PRO A 431 0.16 8.89 -6.71
N GLU A 432 -0.50 9.55 -5.75
CA GLU A 432 0.11 10.29 -4.66
C GLU A 432 0.77 9.39 -3.60
N GLN A 433 0.52 8.09 -3.66
CA GLN A 433 1.10 7.09 -2.76
C GLN A 433 2.41 6.52 -3.32
N LEU A 434 2.83 6.98 -4.51
CA LEU A 434 4.15 6.76 -5.13
C LEU A 434 4.52 5.28 -5.30
N HIS A 435 3.52 4.39 -5.36
CA HIS A 435 3.70 2.94 -5.38
C HIS A 435 4.59 2.42 -4.23
N LYS A 436 4.55 3.08 -3.06
CA LYS A 436 5.33 2.64 -1.91
C LYS A 436 4.85 1.28 -1.43
N PRO A 437 5.74 0.35 -1.05
CA PRO A 437 5.38 -1.01 -0.65
C PRO A 437 4.46 -1.07 0.58
N VAL A 438 4.46 -0.02 1.40
CA VAL A 438 3.58 0.11 2.58
C VAL A 438 2.10 0.25 2.22
N THR A 439 1.80 0.63 0.97
CA THR A 439 0.44 0.85 0.45
C THR A 439 -0.26 -0.45 0.02
N ASP A 440 0.44 -1.57 0.14
CA ASP A 440 -0.10 -2.86 -0.25
C ASP A 440 -1.25 -3.27 0.69
N HIS A 441 -2.22 -3.99 0.13
CA HIS A 441 -3.44 -4.41 0.81
C HIS A 441 -4.07 -5.62 0.14
N GLY A 442 -4.99 -6.25 0.86
CA GLY A 442 -5.81 -7.33 0.36
C GLY A 442 -7.23 -7.19 0.89
N ASP A 443 -8.17 -7.63 0.08
CA ASP A 443 -9.58 -7.48 0.31
C ASP A 443 -10.30 -8.82 0.18
N PHE A 444 -11.37 -8.95 0.95
CA PHE A 444 -12.12 -10.18 1.04
C PHE A 444 -13.59 -9.88 1.30
N ILE A 445 -14.45 -10.53 0.51
CA ILE A 445 -15.88 -10.65 0.82
C ILE A 445 -16.20 -12.13 0.93
N ASN A 446 -16.58 -12.56 2.13
CA ASN A 446 -17.00 -13.93 2.37
C ASN A 446 -18.33 -14.21 1.68
N VAL A 447 -18.35 -15.05 0.65
CA VAL A 447 -19.60 -15.49 0.00
C VAL A 447 -19.75 -17.01 0.08
N MET A 448 -18.91 -17.69 0.89
CA MET A 448 -19.11 -19.09 1.23
C MET A 448 -20.55 -19.33 1.67
N SER A 449 -21.14 -20.43 1.22
CA SER A 449 -22.42 -20.87 1.78
C SER A 449 -22.27 -21.16 3.27
N ASN A 450 -23.36 -21.02 4.03
CA ASN A 450 -23.33 -21.31 5.47
C ASN A 450 -22.84 -22.74 5.75
N GLY A 451 -23.18 -23.70 4.87
CA GLY A 451 -22.71 -25.08 4.97
C GLY A 451 -21.20 -25.23 4.76
N LEU A 452 -20.64 -24.54 3.76
CA LEU A 452 -19.20 -24.55 3.48
C LEU A 452 -18.41 -23.92 4.63
N MET A 453 -18.81 -22.73 5.10
CA MET A 453 -18.16 -22.08 6.23
C MET A 453 -18.25 -22.90 7.52
N ALA A 454 -19.42 -23.51 7.80
CA ALA A 454 -19.56 -24.41 8.95
C ALA A 454 -18.65 -25.65 8.84
N GLY A 455 -18.48 -26.19 7.63
CA GLY A 455 -17.52 -27.27 7.34
C GLY A 455 -16.07 -26.85 7.59
N ALA A 456 -15.68 -25.68 7.09
CA ALA A 456 -14.35 -25.11 7.32
C ALA A 456 -14.06 -24.93 8.81
N VAL A 457 -14.99 -24.32 9.56
CA VAL A 457 -14.87 -24.11 11.01
C VAL A 457 -14.76 -25.41 11.77
N ARG A 458 -15.55 -26.44 11.42
CA ARG A 458 -15.43 -27.78 12.03
C ARG A 458 -14.03 -28.34 11.80
N CYS A 459 -13.54 -28.34 10.55
CA CYS A 459 -12.20 -28.81 10.25
C CYS A 459 -11.12 -28.10 11.09
N ILE A 460 -11.18 -26.78 11.13
CA ILE A 460 -10.22 -25.92 11.86
C ILE A 460 -10.27 -26.22 13.37
N ASN A 461 -11.48 -26.29 13.93
CA ASN A 461 -11.69 -26.55 15.35
C ASN A 461 -11.31 -27.99 15.75
N ASP A 462 -11.43 -28.95 14.84
CA ASP A 462 -11.00 -30.34 15.04
C ASP A 462 -9.47 -30.51 14.94
N GLY A 463 -8.72 -29.45 14.62
CA GLY A 463 -7.26 -29.53 14.48
C GLY A 463 -6.79 -30.16 13.16
N ARG A 464 -7.67 -30.28 12.15
CA ARG A 464 -7.36 -30.92 10.87
C ARG A 464 -6.92 -29.89 9.82
N ALA A 465 -6.20 -30.35 8.81
CA ALA A 465 -5.91 -29.58 7.60
C ALA A 465 -6.80 -30.07 6.45
N CYS A 466 -7.76 -29.25 6.02
CA CYS A 466 -8.70 -29.57 4.95
C CYS A 466 -8.54 -28.62 3.75
N ARG A 467 -9.23 -28.93 2.65
CA ARG A 467 -9.28 -28.15 1.42
C ARG A 467 -10.66 -28.23 0.77
#